data_AF-A0A2S7J767-F1
#
_entry.id   AF-A0A2S7J767-F1
#
_cell.length_a   1.000
_cell.length_b   1.000
_cell.length_c   1.000
_cell.angle_alpha   90.00
_cell.angle_beta   90.00
_cell.angle_gamma   90.00
#
_symmetry.space_group_name_H-M   'P 1'
#
loop_
_entity.id
_entity.type
_entity.pdbx_description
1 polymer ?
#
loop_
_entity_poly.entity_id
_entity_poly.type
_entity_poly.pdbx_seq_one_letter_code
_entity_poly.pdbx_strand_id
1 'polypeptide(L)'
;MSISQLNSPEGPPDSAVQNRLTAAGLVLATLFFAGSFALQLHAQSKTARSFAETFAYLEVAMVVGALMAIASIIGLLACQQCLATDRAWYKSKRVWFIVATVAQYLSISQAMSAGLTELVFGIKHTFDATFLAQMLAVAASLFWVLLLWVAPIHALRSWWPHLWRGERVVVVTLYLVLLAFVLLSNGMIYVIQDGAPSTLGSVLWAVLRQLLQPMMWLSPWALPLPT
;
A
#
# COMPACT_ATOMS: atom_id res chain seq x y z
N MET A 1 20.21 6.94 4.52
CA MET A 1 20.41 6.74 5.97
C MET A 1 21.33 5.55 6.14
N SER A 2 22.52 5.73 6.71
CA SER A 2 23.40 4.59 6.97
C SER A 2 22.80 3.76 8.10
N ILE A 3 22.88 2.42 8.01
CA ILE A 3 22.40 1.49 9.06
C ILE A 3 23.03 1.83 10.43
N SER A 4 24.23 2.42 10.43
CA SER A 4 24.90 2.93 11.63
C SER A 4 24.12 4.00 12.41
N GLN A 5 23.19 4.73 11.80
CA GLN A 5 22.39 5.76 12.48
C GLN A 5 21.18 5.20 13.25
N LEU A 6 20.72 3.99 12.94
CA LEU A 6 19.74 3.26 13.76
C LEU A 6 20.38 2.64 15.00
N ASN A 7 21.71 2.49 14.99
CA ASN A 7 22.50 1.87 16.05
C ASN A 7 22.85 2.82 17.18
N SER A 8 22.58 4.13 17.04
CA SER A 8 22.78 5.06 18.15
C SER A 8 21.90 4.64 19.35
N PRO A 9 22.38 4.79 20.58
CA PRO A 9 21.55 4.56 21.78
C PRO A 9 20.32 5.48 21.80
N GLU A 10 20.38 6.59 21.08
CA GLU A 10 19.31 7.59 20.95
C GLU A 10 18.24 7.21 19.91
N GLY A 11 18.48 6.19 19.09
CA GLY A 11 17.61 5.80 17.98
C GLY A 11 17.77 6.70 16.74
N PRO A 12 16.88 6.57 15.74
CA PRO A 12 17.01 7.31 14.49
C PRO A 12 17.07 8.83 14.74
N PRO A 13 17.97 9.57 14.04
CA PRO A 13 18.07 11.02 14.15
C PRO A 13 16.77 11.69 13.72
N ASP A 14 16.45 12.82 14.37
CA ASP A 14 15.19 13.52 14.15
C ASP A 14 15.04 14.03 12.72
N SER A 15 16.16 14.34 12.04
CA SER A 15 16.16 14.69 10.61
C SER A 15 15.67 13.56 9.70
N ALA A 16 15.97 12.30 10.05
CA ALA A 16 15.46 11.13 9.32
C ALA A 16 13.97 10.93 9.59
N VAL A 17 13.53 11.15 10.82
CA VAL A 17 12.10 11.10 11.20
C VAL A 17 11.30 12.18 10.48
N GLN A 18 11.81 13.42 10.45
CA GLN A 18 11.18 14.53 9.73
C GLN A 18 11.11 14.28 8.23
N ASN A 19 12.18 13.80 7.59
CA ASN A 19 12.15 13.47 6.17
C ASN A 19 11.10 12.40 5.84
N ARG A 20 10.98 11.37 6.69
CA ARG A 20 9.92 10.35 6.55
C ARG A 20 8.53 10.92 6.76
N LEU A 21 8.37 11.86 7.69
CA LEU A 21 7.09 12.49 7.97
C LEU A 21 6.65 13.38 6.80
N THR A 22 7.57 14.10 6.17
CA THR A 22 7.33 14.83 4.93
C THR A 22 6.92 13.89 3.78
N ALA A 23 7.62 12.76 3.62
CA ALA A 23 7.25 11.77 2.61
C ALA A 23 5.87 11.14 2.87
N ALA A 24 5.54 10.87 4.14
CA ALA A 24 4.23 10.38 4.55
C ALA A 24 3.12 11.38 4.26
N GLY A 25 3.35 12.66 4.58
CA GLY A 25 2.44 13.76 4.27
C GLY A 25 2.22 13.93 2.77
N LEU A 26 3.27 13.82 1.96
CA LEU A 26 3.18 13.90 0.50
C LEU A 26 2.29 12.77 -0.05
N VAL A 27 2.54 11.52 0.36
CA VAL A 27 1.75 10.37 -0.09
C VAL A 27 0.29 10.50 0.32
N LEU A 28 0.04 10.94 1.57
CA LEU A 28 -1.31 11.18 2.05
C LEU A 28 -2.03 12.25 1.21
N ALA A 29 -1.36 13.38 0.94
CA ALA A 29 -1.91 14.44 0.12
C ALA A 29 -2.22 13.93 -1.30
N THR A 30 -1.30 13.22 -1.94
CA THR A 30 -1.51 12.62 -3.27
C THR A 30 -2.73 11.69 -3.28
N LEU A 31 -2.88 10.84 -2.26
CA LEU A 31 -4.02 9.93 -2.15
C LEU A 31 -5.36 10.67 -1.96
N PHE A 32 -5.39 11.72 -1.13
CA PHE A 32 -6.60 12.52 -0.94
C PHE A 32 -6.99 13.30 -2.20
N PHE A 33 -6.02 13.89 -2.91
CA PHE A 33 -6.28 14.59 -4.16
C PHE A 33 -6.70 13.64 -5.27
N ALA A 34 -6.04 12.49 -5.41
CA ALA A 34 -6.43 11.44 -6.32
C ALA A 34 -7.86 10.95 -6.03
N GLY A 35 -8.19 10.69 -4.76
CA GLY A 35 -9.54 10.28 -4.36
C GLY A 35 -10.61 11.34 -4.62
N SER A 36 -10.29 12.60 -4.39
CA SER A 36 -11.22 13.71 -4.68
C SER A 36 -11.47 13.86 -6.18
N PHE A 37 -10.43 13.74 -7.00
CA PHE A 37 -10.55 13.77 -8.46
C PHE A 37 -11.34 12.57 -8.97
N ALA A 38 -11.05 11.39 -8.43
CA ALA A 38 -11.75 10.16 -8.72
C ALA A 38 -13.26 10.30 -8.44
N LEU A 39 -13.65 10.76 -7.25
CA LEU A 39 -15.05 11.00 -6.89
C LEU A 39 -15.73 12.05 -7.79
N GLN A 40 -15.00 13.09 -8.21
CA GLN A 40 -15.52 14.08 -9.14
C GLN A 40 -15.77 13.50 -10.54
N LEU A 41 -14.84 12.69 -11.05
CA LEU A 41 -15.02 11.96 -12.31
C LEU A 41 -16.25 11.03 -12.22
N HIS A 42 -16.40 10.31 -11.11
CA HIS A 42 -17.56 9.47 -10.87
C HIS A 42 -18.88 10.26 -10.92
N ALA A 43 -18.94 11.38 -10.20
CA ALA A 43 -20.13 12.24 -10.16
C ALA A 43 -20.51 12.81 -11.54
N GLN A 44 -19.54 13.01 -12.42
CA GLN A 44 -19.76 13.48 -13.80
C GLN A 44 -20.12 12.34 -14.76
N SER A 45 -19.69 11.11 -14.50
CA SER A 45 -20.01 9.91 -15.27
C SER A 45 -21.43 9.40 -14.98
N LYS A 46 -22.46 10.11 -15.47
CA LYS A 46 -23.87 9.80 -15.19
C LYS A 46 -24.41 8.46 -15.73
N THR A 47 -23.61 7.61 -16.37
CA THR A 47 -24.11 6.48 -17.15
C THR A 47 -23.09 5.35 -17.26
N ALA A 48 -23.13 4.38 -16.36
CA ALA A 48 -22.93 2.94 -16.62
C ALA A 48 -22.72 2.21 -15.29
N ARG A 49 -23.54 1.20 -15.00
CA ARG A 49 -23.41 0.32 -13.82
C ARG A 49 -22.01 -0.31 -13.71
N SER A 50 -21.35 -0.54 -14.85
CA SER A 50 -19.97 -1.03 -14.96
C SER A 50 -18.90 -0.05 -14.50
N PHE A 51 -19.17 1.26 -14.50
CA PHE A 51 -18.21 2.27 -14.06
C PHE A 51 -18.06 2.26 -12.54
N ALA A 52 -19.16 2.11 -11.79
CA ALA A 52 -19.16 2.03 -10.33
C ALA A 52 -18.40 0.81 -9.78
N GLU A 53 -18.56 -0.37 -10.39
CA GLU A 53 -17.88 -1.61 -9.98
C GLU A 53 -16.36 -1.55 -10.24
N THR A 54 -15.96 -0.88 -11.33
CA THR A 54 -14.54 -0.64 -11.66
C THR A 54 -13.92 0.39 -10.71
N PHE A 55 -14.72 1.32 -10.19
CA PHE A 55 -14.29 2.38 -9.27
C PHE A 55 -14.04 1.89 -7.83
N ALA A 56 -14.81 0.90 -7.38
CA ALA A 56 -14.72 0.38 -6.01
C ALA A 56 -13.30 -0.13 -5.66
N TYR A 57 -12.60 -0.74 -6.63
CA TYR A 57 -11.22 -1.17 -6.44
C TYR A 57 -10.26 0.00 -6.20
N LEU A 58 -10.42 1.06 -6.99
CA LEU A 58 -9.59 2.25 -6.91
C LEU A 58 -9.82 3.00 -5.59
N GLU A 59 -11.08 3.16 -5.17
CA GLU A 59 -11.43 3.77 -3.89
C GLU A 59 -10.87 3.00 -2.70
N VAL A 60 -10.99 1.66 -2.72
CA VAL A 60 -10.43 0.84 -1.63
C VAL A 60 -8.92 0.95 -1.58
N ALA A 61 -8.22 0.87 -2.72
CA ALA A 61 -6.77 1.06 -2.75
C ALA A 61 -6.37 2.45 -2.21
N MET A 62 -7.10 3.50 -2.56
CA MET A 62 -6.83 4.85 -2.04
C MET A 62 -7.07 4.97 -0.54
N VAL A 63 -8.18 4.44 -0.03
CA VAL A 63 -8.53 4.47 1.39
C VAL A 63 -7.53 3.64 2.20
N VAL A 64 -7.20 2.43 1.77
CA VAL A 64 -6.20 1.58 2.41
C VAL A 64 -4.84 2.28 2.41
N GLY A 65 -4.45 2.87 1.28
CA GLY A 65 -3.22 3.66 1.18
C GLY A 65 -3.19 4.84 2.16
N ALA A 66 -4.30 5.56 2.30
CA ALA A 66 -4.42 6.72 3.17
C ALA A 66 -4.34 6.30 4.65
N LEU A 67 -5.02 5.21 5.02
CA LEU A 67 -4.93 4.61 6.36
C LEU A 67 -3.50 4.18 6.69
N MET A 68 -2.76 3.60 5.74
CA MET A 68 -1.35 3.24 5.93
C MET A 68 -0.45 4.49 6.06
N ALA A 69 -0.70 5.55 5.30
CA ALA A 69 0.02 6.82 5.46
C ALA A 69 -0.26 7.47 6.82
N ILE A 70 -1.50 7.45 7.29
CA ILE A 70 -1.87 7.94 8.63
C ILE A 70 -1.18 7.10 9.70
N ALA A 71 -1.19 5.77 9.58
CA ALA A 71 -0.48 4.88 10.51
C ALA A 71 1.04 5.17 10.52
N SER A 72 1.63 5.45 9.36
CA SER A 72 3.02 5.90 9.23
C SER A 72 3.26 7.22 9.98
N ILE A 73 2.41 8.23 9.76
CA ILE A 73 2.51 9.54 10.44
C ILE A 73 2.37 9.37 11.95
N ILE A 74 1.37 8.65 12.43
CA ILE A 74 1.15 8.40 13.87
C ILE A 74 2.38 7.70 14.47
N GLY A 75 2.93 6.68 13.78
CA GLY A 75 4.13 6.00 14.22
C GLY A 75 5.36 6.91 14.27
N LEU A 76 5.53 7.83 13.31
CA LEU A 76 6.63 8.79 13.30
C LEU A 76 6.46 9.86 14.40
N LEU A 77 5.24 10.31 14.66
CA LEU A 77 4.95 11.23 15.77
C LEU A 77 5.20 10.56 17.13
N ALA A 78 4.75 9.31 17.30
CA ALA A 78 5.06 8.50 18.47
C ALA A 78 6.58 8.30 18.64
N CYS A 79 7.30 8.07 17.54
CA CYS A 79 8.75 8.00 17.51
C CYS A 79 9.42 9.30 18.02
N GLN A 80 8.86 10.48 17.72
CA GLN A 80 9.38 11.76 18.25
C GLN A 80 9.12 11.94 19.75
N GLN A 81 8.06 11.32 20.27
CA GLN A 81 7.71 11.40 21.69
C GLN A 81 8.41 10.35 22.58
N CYS A 82 9.04 9.35 21.98
CA CYS A 82 9.75 8.30 22.70
C CYS A 82 11.12 8.79 23.24
N LEU A 83 11.34 8.64 24.55
CA LEU A 83 12.64 8.86 25.19
C LEU A 83 13.60 7.69 24.90
N ALA A 84 14.87 7.99 24.67
CA ALA A 84 15.91 7.02 24.27
C ALA A 84 16.17 5.85 25.25
N THR A 85 15.72 5.96 26.50
CA THR A 85 16.23 5.14 27.62
C THR A 85 15.27 4.10 28.18
N ASP A 86 14.04 4.00 27.67
CA ASP A 86 13.01 3.17 28.32
C ASP A 86 12.86 1.77 27.69
N ARG A 87 12.89 0.72 28.53
CA ARG A 87 12.99 -0.69 28.10
C ARG A 87 11.68 -1.32 27.60
N ALA A 88 10.59 -0.55 27.56
CA ALA A 88 9.29 -1.04 27.12
C ALA A 88 9.13 -0.92 25.60
N TRP A 89 8.55 -1.95 24.96
CA TRP A 89 8.41 -2.00 23.50
C TRP A 89 7.64 -0.80 22.91
N TYR A 90 6.62 -0.30 23.61
CA TYR A 90 5.82 0.86 23.18
C TYR A 90 6.55 2.20 23.37
N LYS A 91 7.71 2.20 24.03
CA LYS A 91 8.61 3.36 24.19
C LYS A 91 9.85 3.26 23.30
N SER A 92 9.98 2.19 22.50
CA SER A 92 11.13 2.01 21.62
C SER A 92 11.00 2.89 20.37
N LYS A 93 11.83 3.94 20.29
CA LYS A 93 11.96 4.81 19.11
C LYS A 93 12.23 4.01 17.84
N ARG A 94 13.01 2.91 17.96
CA ARG A 94 13.38 2.03 16.83
C ARG A 94 12.18 1.26 16.30
N VAL A 95 11.37 0.68 17.18
CA VAL A 95 10.18 -0.09 16.77
C VAL A 95 9.21 0.81 16.01
N TRP A 96 8.89 1.99 16.55
CA TRP A 96 7.98 2.94 15.92
C TRP A 96 8.48 3.42 14.56
N PHE A 97 9.76 3.72 14.43
CA PHE A 97 10.35 4.13 13.15
C PHE A 97 10.30 3.02 12.09
N ILE A 98 10.58 1.77 12.49
CA ILE A 98 10.53 0.61 11.59
C ILE A 98 9.10 0.36 11.12
N VAL A 99 8.15 0.28 12.06
CA VAL A 99 6.73 0.05 11.75
C VAL A 99 6.20 1.15 10.85
N ALA A 100 6.51 2.43 11.14
CA ALA A 100 6.11 3.54 10.29
C ALA A 100 6.74 3.47 8.89
N THR A 101 8.02 3.10 8.78
CA THR A 101 8.68 2.95 7.49
C THR A 101 8.05 1.82 6.65
N VAL A 102 7.68 0.71 7.29
CA VAL A 102 6.97 -0.39 6.63
C VAL A 102 5.57 0.05 6.19
N ALA A 103 4.81 0.71 7.06
CA ALA A 103 3.51 1.28 6.70
C ALA A 103 3.62 2.29 5.54
N GLN A 104 4.71 3.06 5.48
CA GLN A 104 5.00 3.96 4.37
C GLN A 104 5.20 3.21 3.04
N TYR A 105 5.95 2.11 3.02
CA TYR A 105 6.11 1.30 1.81
C TYR A 105 4.77 0.73 1.32
N LEU A 106 3.96 0.22 2.26
CA LEU A 106 2.62 -0.28 1.95
C LEU A 106 1.72 0.84 1.41
N SER A 107 1.74 2.03 2.02
CA SER A 107 0.98 3.19 1.55
C SER A 107 1.37 3.61 0.13
N ILE A 108 2.68 3.67 -0.19
CA ILE A 108 3.15 4.01 -1.54
C ILE A 108 2.73 2.93 -2.54
N SER A 109 2.80 1.65 -2.16
CA SER A 109 2.31 0.53 -2.99
C SER A 109 0.83 0.73 -3.34
N GLN A 110 0.00 1.15 -2.38
CA GLN A 110 -1.42 1.41 -2.61
C GLN A 110 -1.69 2.65 -3.47
N ALA A 111 -0.95 3.75 -3.22
CA ALA A 111 -1.05 4.96 -4.05
C ALA A 111 -0.69 4.68 -5.51
N MET A 112 0.36 3.88 -5.72
CA MET A 112 0.77 3.46 -7.05
C MET A 112 -0.21 2.49 -7.68
N SER A 113 -0.78 1.57 -6.90
CA SER A 113 -1.84 0.66 -7.32
C SER A 113 -3.05 1.45 -7.86
N ALA A 114 -3.57 2.41 -7.09
CA ALA A 114 -4.69 3.24 -7.52
C ALA A 114 -4.34 4.07 -8.77
N GLY A 115 -3.27 4.86 -8.72
CA GLY A 115 -2.93 5.80 -9.80
C GLY A 115 -2.52 5.14 -11.12
N LEU A 116 -1.74 4.04 -11.08
CA LEU A 116 -1.33 3.34 -12.30
C LEU A 116 -2.46 2.53 -12.93
N THR A 117 -3.45 2.08 -12.14
CA THR A 117 -4.66 1.45 -12.69
C THR A 117 -5.36 2.42 -13.65
N GLU A 118 -5.61 3.66 -13.22
CA GLU A 118 -6.26 4.69 -14.05
C GLU A 118 -5.44 5.08 -15.27
N LEU A 119 -4.13 5.30 -15.09
CA LEU A 119 -3.27 5.74 -16.19
C LEU A 119 -3.12 4.66 -17.27
N VAL A 120 -2.88 3.41 -16.88
CA VAL A 120 -2.76 2.28 -17.82
C VAL A 120 -4.09 2.04 -18.53
N PHE A 121 -5.20 2.08 -17.79
CA PHE A 121 -6.53 1.92 -18.37
C PHE A 121 -6.83 3.01 -19.40
N GLY A 122 -6.54 4.28 -19.07
CA GLY A 122 -6.72 5.42 -19.95
C GLY A 122 -5.84 5.35 -21.20
N ILE A 123 -4.57 4.96 -21.08
CA ILE A 123 -3.67 4.78 -22.24
C ILE A 123 -4.20 3.72 -23.19
N LYS A 124 -4.71 2.61 -22.66
CA LYS A 124 -5.26 1.54 -23.49
C LYS A 124 -6.55 2.00 -24.21
N HIS A 125 -7.51 2.56 -23.49
CA HIS A 125 -8.87 2.75 -24.03
C HIS A 125 -9.08 4.10 -24.69
N THR A 126 -8.38 5.15 -24.25
CA THR A 126 -8.53 6.50 -24.81
C THR A 126 -7.60 6.73 -26.00
N PHE A 127 -6.39 6.14 -25.97
CA PHE A 127 -5.37 6.35 -27.00
C PHE A 127 -5.14 5.13 -27.90
N ASP A 128 -5.89 4.04 -27.70
CA ASP A 128 -5.77 2.75 -28.40
C ASP A 128 -4.33 2.18 -28.44
N ALA A 129 -3.50 2.59 -27.48
CA ALA A 129 -2.08 2.28 -27.42
C ALA A 129 -1.83 1.01 -26.59
N THR A 130 -2.40 -0.11 -27.02
CA THR A 130 -2.42 -1.37 -26.24
C THR A 130 -1.01 -1.87 -25.86
N PHE A 131 -0.05 -1.81 -26.78
CA PHE A 131 1.34 -2.22 -26.50
C PHE A 131 2.00 -1.35 -25.42
N LEU A 132 1.80 -0.03 -25.50
CA LEU A 132 2.35 0.91 -24.51
C LEU A 132 1.72 0.69 -23.13
N ALA A 133 0.40 0.51 -23.07
CA ALA A 133 -0.32 0.19 -21.84
C ALA A 133 0.20 -1.11 -21.20
N GLN A 134 0.46 -2.14 -22.00
CA GLN A 134 1.03 -3.41 -21.54
C GLN A 134 2.44 -3.23 -20.95
N MET A 135 3.33 -2.51 -21.63
CA MET A 135 4.68 -2.25 -21.12
C MET A 135 4.64 -1.49 -19.78
N LEU A 136 3.78 -0.48 -19.67
CA LEU A 136 3.61 0.28 -18.44
C LEU A 136 3.01 -0.56 -17.30
N ALA A 137 2.04 -1.44 -17.61
CA ALA A 137 1.45 -2.38 -16.65
C ALA A 137 2.48 -3.37 -16.09
N VAL A 138 3.36 -3.90 -16.95
CA VAL A 138 4.44 -4.81 -16.54
C VAL A 138 5.47 -4.08 -15.67
N ALA A 139 5.88 -2.87 -16.05
CA ALA A 139 6.78 -2.07 -15.22
C ALA A 139 6.16 -1.74 -13.86
N ALA A 140 4.87 -1.35 -13.84
CA ALA A 140 4.12 -1.06 -12.63
C ALA A 140 4.02 -2.25 -11.67
N SER A 141 3.79 -3.46 -12.21
CA SER A 141 3.74 -4.69 -11.40
C SER A 141 5.06 -4.97 -10.70
N LEU A 142 6.18 -4.79 -11.40
CA LEU A 142 7.49 -4.96 -10.80
C LEU A 142 7.69 -4.00 -9.62
N PHE A 143 7.40 -2.71 -9.80
CA PHE A 143 7.51 -1.74 -8.71
C PHE A 143 6.53 -2.05 -7.56
N TRP A 144 5.33 -2.54 -7.87
CA TRP A 144 4.33 -2.85 -6.86
C TRP A 144 4.77 -4.01 -5.98
N VAL A 145 5.25 -5.10 -6.59
CA VAL A 145 5.81 -6.25 -5.87
C VAL A 145 7.05 -5.84 -5.06
N LEU A 146 7.90 -4.98 -5.61
CA LEU A 146 9.07 -4.46 -4.90
C LEU A 146 8.66 -3.68 -3.65
N LEU A 147 7.66 -2.81 -3.73
CA LEU A 147 7.18 -2.01 -2.59
C LEU A 147 6.39 -2.82 -1.57
N LEU A 148 5.61 -3.81 -2.02
CA LEU A 148 4.77 -4.62 -1.15
C LEU A 148 5.60 -5.67 -0.38
N TRP A 149 6.59 -6.28 -1.03
CA TRP A 149 7.32 -7.43 -0.49
C TRP A 149 8.80 -7.15 -0.30
N VAL A 150 9.51 -6.78 -1.36
CA VAL A 150 10.99 -6.78 -1.35
C VAL A 150 11.55 -5.69 -0.45
N ALA A 151 11.06 -4.46 -0.56
CA ALA A 151 11.54 -3.32 0.22
C ALA A 151 11.24 -3.49 1.73
N PRO A 152 10.02 -3.87 2.17
CA PRO A 152 9.75 -4.16 3.58
C PRO A 152 10.61 -5.31 4.12
N ILE A 153 10.72 -6.43 3.41
CA ILE A 153 11.50 -7.59 3.87
C ILE A 153 12.99 -7.25 3.93
N HIS A 154 13.53 -6.56 2.92
CA HIS A 154 14.92 -6.13 2.92
C HIS A 154 15.21 -5.17 4.08
N ALA A 155 14.32 -4.20 4.32
CA ALA A 155 14.43 -3.28 5.43
C ALA A 155 14.41 -4.04 6.78
N LEU A 156 13.44 -4.93 6.98
CA LEU A 156 13.36 -5.77 8.18
C LEU A 156 14.59 -6.66 8.37
N ARG A 157 15.11 -7.29 7.31
CA ARG A 157 16.33 -8.11 7.36
C ARG A 157 17.54 -7.28 7.74
N SER A 158 17.66 -6.06 7.23
CA SER A 158 18.77 -5.15 7.54
C SER A 158 18.76 -4.68 9.00
N TRP A 159 17.57 -4.56 9.61
CA TRP A 159 17.40 -4.11 10.99
C TRP A 159 17.35 -5.26 12.00
N TRP A 160 17.07 -6.48 11.55
CA TRP A 160 16.95 -7.70 12.35
C TRP A 160 18.04 -7.92 13.41
N PRO A 161 19.35 -7.82 13.08
CA PRO A 161 20.40 -8.08 14.08
C PRO A 161 20.41 -7.06 15.22
N HIS A 162 19.80 -5.88 15.02
CA HIS A 162 19.83 -4.75 15.95
C HIS A 162 18.62 -4.69 16.89
N LEU A 163 17.63 -5.57 16.71
CA LEU A 163 16.41 -5.63 17.51
C LEU A 163 16.51 -6.66 18.62
N TRP A 164 15.96 -6.35 19.80
CA TRP A 164 15.77 -7.32 20.87
C TRP A 164 14.67 -8.33 20.55
N ARG A 165 14.65 -9.47 21.25
CA ARG A 165 13.66 -10.54 21.00
C ARG A 165 12.21 -10.03 21.03
N GLY A 166 11.84 -9.21 22.01
CA GLY A 166 10.50 -8.63 22.10
C GLY A 166 10.19 -7.68 20.95
N GLU A 167 11.13 -6.83 20.56
CA GLU A 167 10.98 -5.90 19.44
C GLU A 167 10.81 -6.61 18.10
N ARG A 168 11.55 -7.71 17.88
CA ARG A 168 11.40 -8.55 16.68
C ARG A 168 9.98 -9.11 16.56
N VAL A 169 9.43 -9.65 17.64
CA VAL A 169 8.06 -10.18 17.66
C VAL A 169 7.06 -9.09 17.33
N VAL A 170 7.18 -7.91 17.96
CA VAL A 170 6.27 -6.79 17.74
C VAL A 170 6.34 -6.28 16.29
N VAL A 171 7.54 -6.05 15.76
CA VAL A 171 7.75 -5.56 14.40
C VAL A 171 7.22 -6.55 13.37
N VAL A 172 7.49 -7.85 13.52
CA VAL A 172 6.98 -8.88 12.62
C VAL A 172 5.46 -8.99 12.70
N THR A 173 4.90 -9.00 13.91
CA THR A 173 3.44 -9.09 14.10
C THR A 173 2.75 -7.88 13.47
N LEU A 174 3.22 -6.67 13.72
CA LEU A 174 2.65 -5.45 13.12
C LEU A 174 2.80 -5.45 11.60
N TYR A 175 3.95 -5.85 11.07
CA TYR A 175 4.12 -5.98 9.63
C TYR A 175 3.11 -6.96 9.01
N LEU A 176 2.98 -8.17 9.59
CA LEU A 176 2.04 -9.18 9.11
C LEU A 176 0.59 -8.70 9.21
N VAL A 177 0.22 -7.98 10.28
CA VAL A 177 -1.12 -7.40 10.43
C VAL A 177 -1.40 -6.34 9.37
N LEU A 178 -0.47 -5.40 9.15
CA LEU A 178 -0.61 -4.35 8.13
C LEU A 178 -0.67 -4.95 6.73
N LEU A 179 0.18 -5.92 6.44
CA LEU A 179 0.20 -6.63 5.16
C LEU A 179 -1.09 -7.42 4.94
N ALA A 180 -1.56 -8.16 5.94
CA ALA A 180 -2.83 -8.89 5.88
C ALA A 180 -4.00 -7.92 5.66
N PHE A 181 -4.02 -6.78 6.36
CA PHE A 181 -5.03 -5.75 6.16
C PHE A 181 -5.05 -5.24 4.71
N VAL A 182 -3.89 -4.92 4.15
CA VAL A 182 -3.77 -4.47 2.75
C VAL A 182 -4.25 -5.54 1.78
N LEU A 183 -3.78 -6.78 1.92
CA LEU A 183 -4.12 -7.88 1.01
C LEU A 183 -5.58 -8.30 1.12
N LEU A 184 -6.13 -8.40 2.33
CA LEU A 184 -7.52 -8.79 2.55
C LEU A 184 -8.48 -7.69 2.09
N SER A 185 -8.18 -6.41 2.35
CA SER A 185 -9.05 -5.31 1.93
C SER A 185 -9.18 -5.24 0.42
N ASN A 186 -8.06 -5.33 -0.31
CA ASN A 186 -8.08 -5.41 -1.77
C ASN A 186 -8.67 -6.73 -2.29
N GLY A 187 -8.54 -7.82 -1.52
CA GLY A 187 -9.01 -9.16 -1.89
C GLY A 187 -10.52 -9.28 -1.83
N MET A 188 -11.12 -8.69 -0.80
CA MET A 188 -12.57 -8.69 -0.64
C MET A 188 -13.28 -8.00 -1.80
N ILE A 189 -12.64 -7.04 -2.48
CA ILE A 189 -13.23 -6.43 -3.68
C ILE A 189 -13.41 -7.45 -4.80
N TYR A 190 -12.42 -8.31 -5.05
CA TYR A 190 -12.57 -9.39 -6.04
C TYR A 190 -13.66 -10.38 -5.66
N VAL A 191 -13.78 -10.73 -4.37
CA VAL A 191 -14.85 -11.63 -3.90
C VAL A 191 -16.23 -11.02 -4.13
N ILE A 192 -16.39 -9.73 -3.81
CA ILE A 192 -17.64 -8.99 -4.01
C ILE A 192 -17.97 -8.88 -5.50
N GLN A 193 -16.98 -8.56 -6.34
CA GLN A 193 -17.13 -8.42 -7.79
C GLN A 193 -17.46 -9.75 -8.47
N ASP A 194 -16.81 -10.84 -8.07
CA ASP A 194 -17.05 -12.17 -8.62
C ASP A 194 -18.42 -12.73 -8.14
N GLY A 195 -19.16 -12.02 -7.28
CA GLY A 195 -20.40 -12.49 -6.65
C GLY A 195 -20.19 -13.77 -5.82
N ALA A 196 -18.93 -14.06 -5.46
CA ALA A 196 -18.53 -15.30 -4.85
C ALA A 196 -18.90 -15.33 -3.37
N PRO A 197 -19.24 -16.51 -2.81
CA PRO A 197 -19.47 -16.62 -1.38
C PRO A 197 -18.18 -16.27 -0.63
N SER A 198 -18.27 -15.56 0.50
CA SER A 198 -17.15 -15.11 1.35
C SER A 198 -16.51 -16.24 2.16
N THR A 199 -16.17 -17.33 1.48
CA THR A 199 -15.45 -18.48 2.04
C THR A 199 -13.96 -18.22 2.12
N LEU A 200 -13.26 -18.96 2.98
CA LEU A 200 -11.80 -18.85 3.10
C LEU A 200 -11.07 -19.16 1.76
N GLY A 201 -11.60 -20.10 0.98
CA GLY A 201 -11.05 -20.45 -0.34
C GLY A 201 -11.16 -19.33 -1.38
N SER A 202 -12.32 -18.65 -1.46
CA SER A 202 -12.52 -17.53 -2.40
C SER A 202 -11.68 -16.30 -2.02
N VAL A 203 -11.55 -16.02 -0.72
CA VAL A 203 -10.68 -14.95 -0.23
C VAL A 203 -9.21 -15.23 -0.53
N LEU A 204 -8.72 -16.46 -0.30
CA LEU A 204 -7.35 -16.84 -0.64
C LEU A 204 -7.08 -16.74 -2.14
N TRP A 205 -8.03 -17.17 -2.97
CA TRP A 205 -7.92 -17.04 -4.42
C TRP A 205 -7.88 -15.58 -4.86
N ALA A 206 -8.74 -14.73 -4.29
CA ALA A 206 -8.74 -13.29 -4.54
C ALA A 206 -7.42 -12.60 -4.11
N VAL A 207 -6.82 -13.03 -3.00
CA VAL A 207 -5.50 -12.56 -2.56
C VAL A 207 -4.40 -13.00 -3.52
N LEU A 208 -4.44 -14.25 -4.00
CA LEU A 208 -3.47 -14.72 -4.99
C LEU A 208 -3.60 -13.96 -6.32
N ARG A 209 -4.84 -13.70 -6.74
CA ARG A 209 -5.18 -12.97 -7.97
C ARG A 209 -4.64 -11.53 -7.94
N GLN A 210 -4.50 -10.90 -6.77
CA GLN A 210 -3.86 -9.59 -6.63
C GLN A 210 -2.41 -9.55 -7.08
N LEU A 211 -1.66 -10.66 -7.04
CA LEU A 211 -0.28 -10.67 -7.51
C LEU A 211 -0.17 -10.43 -9.03
N LEU A 212 -1.26 -10.70 -9.77
CA LEU A 212 -1.39 -10.45 -11.20
C LEU A 212 -2.17 -9.17 -11.51
N GLN A 213 -2.54 -8.41 -10.48
CA GLN A 213 -3.41 -7.23 -10.58
C GLN A 213 -3.00 -6.26 -11.71
N PRO A 214 -1.71 -5.93 -11.93
CA PRO A 214 -1.36 -4.97 -12.96
C PRO A 214 -1.59 -5.49 -14.39
N MET A 215 -1.53 -6.81 -14.59
CA MET A 215 -1.90 -7.41 -15.88
C MET A 215 -3.41 -7.41 -16.09
N MET A 216 -4.21 -7.39 -15.02
CA MET A 216 -5.67 -7.32 -15.13
C MET A 216 -6.19 -5.90 -15.39
N TRP A 217 -5.38 -4.85 -15.16
CA TRP A 217 -5.71 -3.46 -15.56
C TRP A 217 -5.89 -3.27 -17.07
N LEU A 218 -5.42 -4.23 -17.85
CA LEU A 218 -5.50 -4.20 -19.31
C LEU A 218 -6.88 -4.62 -19.81
N SER A 219 -7.68 -5.37 -19.05
CA SER A 219 -8.98 -5.86 -19.52
C SER A 219 -10.10 -5.05 -18.88
N PRO A 220 -11.14 -4.60 -19.62
CA PRO A 220 -12.37 -4.21 -18.96
C PRO A 220 -12.86 -5.41 -18.15
N TRP A 221 -13.10 -5.19 -16.87
CA TRP A 221 -13.51 -6.21 -15.90
C TRP A 221 -14.87 -6.85 -16.23
N ALA A 222 -15.60 -6.25 -17.18
CA ALA A 222 -16.76 -6.84 -17.82
C ALA A 222 -16.35 -7.47 -19.17
N LEU A 223 -15.96 -8.75 -19.15
CA LEU A 223 -16.29 -9.61 -20.28
C LEU A 223 -17.75 -10.04 -20.06
N PRO A 224 -18.70 -9.63 -20.91
CA PRO A 224 -20.01 -10.26 -20.87
C PRO A 224 -19.79 -11.76 -21.07
N LEU A 225 -20.27 -12.58 -20.12
CA LEU A 225 -20.37 -14.02 -20.33
C LEU A 225 -21.09 -14.22 -21.66
N PRO A 226 -20.55 -15.05 -22.58
CA PRO A 226 -21.26 -15.37 -23.80
C PRO A 226 -22.59 -16.01 -23.41
N THR A 227 -23.67 -15.33 -23.76
CA THR A 227 -25.04 -15.85 -23.72
C THR A 227 -25.19 -17.05 -24.64
#